data_AF-A0A9R1P8Z2-F1
#
_entry.id   AF-A0A9R1P8Z2-F1
#
_cell.length_a   1.000
_cell.length_b   1.000
_cell.length_c   1.000
_cell.angle_alpha   90.00
_cell.angle_beta   90.00
_cell.angle_gamma   90.00
#
_symmetry.space_group_name_H-M   'P 1'
#
loop_
_entity.id
_entity.type
_entity.pdbx_description
1 polymer ?
#
loop_
_entity_poly.entity_id
_entity_poly.type
_entity_poly.pdbx_seq_one_letter_code
_entity_poly.pdbx_strand_id
1 'polypeptide(L)'
;MSKCTTVKFTAKFLVVASGENSAENIPMFPGLENFPGDVIHSSSYKSGKSYSGKNVLVIGFGNSGMEIAYDLATHGANTSIVIRSPVRTCTIYFHWMHEHKFLV
;
A
#
# COMPACT_ATOMS: atom_id res chain seq x y z
N MET A 1 -7.58 -30.42 7.46
CA MET A 1 -8.76 -29.72 8.02
C MET A 1 -8.37 -29.13 9.37
N SER A 2 -8.20 -27.81 9.45
CA SER A 2 -7.79 -27.09 10.66
C SER A 2 -8.94 -27.11 11.68
N LYS A 3 -8.67 -27.54 12.92
CA LYS A 3 -9.65 -27.50 14.02
C LYS A 3 -9.96 -26.04 14.36
N CYS A 4 -11.18 -25.60 14.07
CA CYS A 4 -11.71 -24.33 14.56
C CYS A 4 -12.08 -24.50 16.04
N THR A 5 -11.33 -23.86 16.93
CA THR A 5 -11.61 -23.88 18.37
C THR A 5 -12.29 -22.57 18.74
N THR A 6 -13.56 -22.63 19.10
CA THR A 6 -14.31 -21.45 19.55
C THR A 6 -14.01 -21.18 21.02
N VAL A 7 -13.46 -19.99 21.31
CA VAL A 7 -13.17 -19.54 22.69
C VAL A 7 -14.13 -18.42 23.05
N LYS A 8 -14.70 -18.45 24.26
CA LYS A 8 -15.61 -17.42 24.79
C LYS A 8 -14.87 -16.52 25.77
N PHE A 9 -15.07 -15.21 25.63
CA PHE A 9 -14.54 -14.20 26.54
C PHE A 9 -15.70 -13.39 27.14
N THR A 10 -15.54 -12.92 28.38
CA THR A 10 -16.51 -12.05 29.06
C THR A 10 -15.77 -10.83 29.62
N ALA A 11 -16.25 -9.63 29.27
CA ALA A 11 -15.66 -8.37 29.71
C ALA A 11 -16.76 -7.32 29.92
N LYS A 12 -16.48 -6.31 30.76
CA LYS A 12 -17.41 -5.18 30.96
C LYS A 12 -17.44 -4.22 29.78
N PHE A 13 -16.33 -4.11 29.06
CA PHE A 13 -16.16 -3.22 27.91
C PHE A 13 -15.39 -3.93 26.81
N LEU A 14 -15.72 -3.62 25.56
CA LEU A 14 -15.07 -4.14 24.36
C LEU A 14 -14.57 -2.95 23.52
N VAL A 15 -13.28 -2.93 23.20
CA VAL A 15 -12.71 -1.96 22.26
C VAL A 15 -12.40 -2.68 20.96
N VAL A 16 -13.01 -2.23 19.87
CA VAL A 16 -12.77 -2.77 18.53
C VAL A 16 -11.82 -1.83 17.80
N ALA A 17 -10.55 -2.24 17.67
CA ALA A 17 -9.49 -1.50 16.99
C ALA A 17 -8.96 -2.29 15.78
N SER A 18 -9.85 -2.97 15.04
CA SER A 18 -9.50 -3.85 13.91
C SER A 18 -8.98 -3.12 12.67
N GLY A 19 -9.11 -1.78 12.63
CA GLY A 19 -8.75 -0.94 11.49
C GLY A 19 -9.69 -1.15 10.29
N GLU A 20 -10.00 -0.07 9.58
CA GLU A 20 -10.86 -0.13 8.39
C GLU A 20 -10.10 -0.61 7.14
N ASN A 21 -8.80 -0.33 7.07
CA ASN A 21 -7.94 -0.58 5.91
C ASN A 21 -7.04 -1.83 6.07
N SER A 22 -7.39 -2.74 6.97
CA SER A 22 -6.58 -3.93 7.26
C SER A 22 -6.80 -5.06 6.24
N ALA A 23 -7.94 -5.07 5.55
CA ALA A 23 -8.23 -6.03 4.49
C ALA A 23 -7.62 -5.58 3.15
N GLU A 24 -6.83 -6.46 2.53
CA GLU A 24 -6.27 -6.23 1.21
C GLU A 24 -7.36 -6.33 0.14
N ASN A 25 -7.39 -5.38 -0.79
CA ASN A 25 -8.28 -5.42 -1.94
C ASN A 25 -7.45 -5.55 -3.22
N ILE A 26 -7.15 -6.80 -3.60
CA ILE A 26 -6.40 -7.11 -4.80
C ILE A 26 -7.40 -7.30 -5.95
N PRO A 27 -7.45 -6.39 -6.94
CA PRO A 27 -8.34 -6.55 -8.08
C PRO A 27 -7.85 -7.70 -8.96
N MET A 28 -8.72 -8.67 -9.25
CA MET A 28 -8.46 -9.65 -10.30
C MET A 28 -8.82 -9.06 -11.66
N PHE A 29 -7.92 -9.20 -12.62
CA PHE A 29 -8.18 -8.87 -14.02
C PHE A 29 -7.63 -9.97 -14.92
N PRO A 30 -8.22 -10.16 -16.12
CA PRO A 30 -7.86 -11.27 -17.00
C PRO A 30 -6.37 -11.27 -17.35
N GLY A 31 -5.71 -12.43 -17.20
CA GLY A 31 -4.31 -12.61 -17.57
C GLY A 31 -3.29 -12.27 -16.47
N LEU A 32 -3.74 -11.80 -15.30
CA LEU A 32 -2.85 -11.54 -14.16
C LEU A 32 -2.17 -12.81 -13.66
N GLU A 33 -2.88 -13.93 -13.69
CA GLU A 33 -2.39 -15.26 -13.31
C GLU A 33 -1.26 -15.78 -14.21
N ASN A 34 -1.16 -15.27 -15.44
CA ASN A 34 -0.14 -15.63 -16.41
C ASN A 34 0.99 -14.58 -16.49
N PHE A 35 0.94 -13.54 -15.67
CA PHE A 35 1.99 -12.53 -15.65
C PHE A 35 3.28 -13.14 -15.09
N PRO A 36 4.39 -13.11 -15.84
CA PRO A 36 5.63 -13.79 -15.42
C PRO A 36 6.40 -13.05 -14.32
N GLY A 37 6.00 -11.82 -14.00
CA GLY A 37 6.64 -11.00 -12.96
C GLY A 37 5.93 -11.08 -11.62
N ASP A 38 6.54 -10.46 -10.61
CA ASP A 38 5.99 -10.41 -9.26
C ASP A 38 4.79 -9.44 -9.19
N VAL A 39 3.71 -9.89 -8.55
CA VAL A 39 2.52 -9.08 -8.26
C VAL A 39 2.37 -9.00 -6.74
N ILE A 40 2.41 -7.79 -6.19
CA ILE A 40 2.27 -7.56 -4.75
C ILE A 40 1.25 -6.45 -4.48
N HIS A 41 0.55 -6.55 -3.35
CA HIS A 41 -0.29 -5.48 -2.83
C HIS A 41 0.54 -4.49 -1.98
N SER A 42 0.08 -3.25 -1.86
CA SER A 42 0.77 -2.19 -1.10
C SER A 42 1.00 -2.53 0.38
N SER A 43 0.11 -3.32 0.99
CA SER A 43 0.27 -3.86 2.35
C SER A 43 1.53 -4.72 2.53
N SER A 44 1.95 -5.40 1.47
CA SER A 44 3.15 -6.25 1.45
C SER A 44 4.40 -5.50 1.00
N TYR A 45 4.27 -4.29 0.47
CA TYR A 45 5.39 -3.46 0.07
C TYR A 45 6.24 -3.04 1.28
N LYS A 46 7.57 -3.03 1.12
CA LYS A 46 8.52 -2.68 2.19
C LYS A 46 9.47 -1.56 1.81
N SER A 47 10.08 -1.62 0.62
CA SER A 47 11.04 -0.63 0.14
C SER A 47 11.30 -0.77 -1.35
N GLY A 48 11.60 0.35 -2.00
CA GLY A 48 11.94 0.45 -3.41
C GLY A 48 13.32 -0.12 -3.74
N LYS A 49 14.20 -0.31 -2.74
CA LYS A 49 15.56 -0.83 -2.91
C LYS A 49 15.60 -2.16 -3.67
N SER A 50 14.66 -3.06 -3.41
CA SER A 50 14.58 -4.39 -4.05
C SER A 50 14.20 -4.34 -5.53
N TYR A 51 13.84 -3.15 -6.04
CA TYR A 51 13.36 -2.93 -7.40
C TYR A 51 14.29 -2.04 -8.21
N SER A 52 15.48 -1.70 -7.71
CA SER A 52 16.45 -0.89 -8.44
C SER A 52 16.78 -1.50 -9.81
N GLY A 53 16.74 -0.68 -10.86
CA GLY A 53 16.94 -1.10 -12.25
C GLY A 53 15.82 -1.95 -12.86
N LYS A 54 14.73 -2.23 -12.14
CA LYS A 54 13.58 -2.98 -12.66
C LYS A 54 12.51 -2.04 -13.22
N ASN A 55 11.71 -2.54 -14.16
CA ASN A 55 10.49 -1.87 -14.60
C ASN A 55 9.35 -2.25 -13.65
N VAL A 56 8.70 -1.26 -13.03
CA VAL A 56 7.65 -1.46 -12.04
C VAL A 56 6.41 -0.65 -12.40
N LEU A 57 5.26 -1.33 -12.42
CA LEU A 57 3.95 -0.73 -12.66
C LEU A 57 3.18 -0.60 -11.34
N VAL A 58 2.87 0.62 -10.95
CA VAL A 58 2.02 0.91 -9.79
C VAL A 58 0.58 1.11 -10.27
N ILE A 59 -0.33 0.29 -9.76
CA ILE A 59 -1.76 0.38 -10.09
C ILE A 59 -2.47 1.16 -8.98
N GLY A 60 -2.96 2.35 -9.31
CA GLY A 60 -3.70 3.21 -8.39
C GLY A 60 -2.95 4.49 -7.99
N PHE A 61 -3.72 5.55 -7.76
CA PHE A 61 -3.25 6.90 -7.41
C PHE A 61 -3.85 7.36 -6.08
N GLY A 62 -3.73 6.52 -5.05
CA GLY A 62 -3.98 6.94 -3.66
C GLY A 62 -2.70 7.47 -3.02
N ASN A 63 -2.77 7.88 -1.76
CA ASN A 63 -1.58 8.27 -0.99
C ASN A 63 -0.51 7.17 -1.03
N SER A 64 -0.90 5.91 -0.74
CA SER A 64 0.03 4.78 -0.80
C SER A 64 0.63 4.56 -2.20
N GLY A 65 -0.18 4.69 -3.26
CA GLY A 65 0.31 4.52 -4.64
C GLY A 65 1.35 5.58 -5.01
N MET A 66 1.13 6.83 -4.60
CA MET A 66 2.07 7.93 -4.83
C MET A 66 3.35 7.79 -4.01
N GLU A 67 3.25 7.45 -2.73
CA GLU A 67 4.41 7.23 -1.87
C GLU A 67 5.26 6.06 -2.36
N ILE A 68 4.64 4.95 -2.75
CA ILE A 68 5.33 3.79 -3.33
C ILE A 68 5.99 4.15 -4.65
N ALA A 69 5.28 4.85 -5.55
CA ALA A 69 5.86 5.25 -6.83
C ALA A 69 7.05 6.19 -6.66
N TYR A 70 6.97 7.11 -5.69
CA TYR A 70 8.09 7.99 -5.34
C TYR A 70 9.27 7.21 -4.74
N ASP A 71 9.01 6.29 -3.81
CA ASP A 71 10.04 5.44 -3.19
C ASP A 71 10.75 4.54 -4.23
N LEU A 72 10.00 3.99 -5.18
CA LEU A 72 10.55 3.22 -6.31
C LEU A 72 11.44 4.07 -7.21
N ALA A 73 10.96 5.24 -7.63
CA ALA A 73 11.70 6.15 -8.51
C ALA A 73 12.99 6.65 -7.84
N THR A 74 12.94 7.00 -6.56
CA THR A 74 14.12 7.46 -5.79
C THR A 74 15.16 6.37 -5.59
N HIS A 75 14.77 5.10 -5.56
CA HIS A 75 15.67 3.95 -5.50
C HIS A 75 16.11 3.41 -6.87
N GLY A 76 15.83 4.14 -7.95
CA GLY A 76 16.32 3.83 -9.30
C GLY A 76 15.53 2.75 -10.04
N ALA A 77 14.28 2.47 -9.64
CA ALA A 77 13.36 1.66 -10.44
C ALA A 77 12.75 2.52 -11.56
N ASN A 78 12.56 1.91 -12.75
CA ASN A 78 11.82 2.53 -13.83
C ASN A 78 10.31 2.39 -13.55
N THR A 79 9.71 3.43 -13.01
CA THR A 79 8.38 3.39 -12.39
C THR A 79 7.32 4.01 -13.30
N SER A 80 6.22 3.30 -13.52
CA SER A 80 5.03 3.78 -14.24
C SER A 80 3.80 3.68 -13.36
N ILE A 81 2.85 4.62 -13.50
CA ILE A 81 1.62 4.64 -12.70
C ILE A 81 0.41 4.51 -13.63
N VAL A 82 -0.52 3.61 -13.30
CA VAL A 82 -1.81 3.47 -13.98
C VAL A 82 -2.93 4.03 -13.12
N ILE A 83 -3.73 4.88 -13.74
CA ILE A 83 -4.77 5.65 -13.07
C ILE A 83 -6.09 5.42 -13.81
N ARG A 84 -7.10 4.91 -13.10
CA ARG A 84 -8.41 4.60 -13.69
C ARG A 84 -9.32 5.83 -13.84
N SER A 85 -9.23 6.78 -12.91
CA SER A 85 -10.16 7.90 -12.79
C SER A 85 -9.43 9.23 -12.63
N PRO A 86 -10.06 10.37 -12.95
CA PRO A 86 -9.42 11.68 -12.79
C PRO A 86 -8.87 11.87 -11.39
N VAL A 87 -7.63 12.36 -11.31
CA VAL A 87 -6.92 12.52 -10.05
C VAL A 87 -7.01 13.94 -9.55
N ARG A 88 -7.23 14.07 -8.24
CA ARG A 88 -7.10 15.34 -7.53
C ARG A 88 -5.87 15.25 -6.66
N THR A 89 -4.82 15.95 -7.06
CA THR A 89 -3.61 16.10 -6.27
C THR A 89 -3.73 17.37 -5.43
N CYS A 90 -3.50 17.25 -4.13
CA CYS A 90 -3.24 18.39 -3.27
C CYS A 90 -1.83 18.22 -2.73
N THR A 91 -0.91 19.10 -3.14
CA THR A 91 0.44 19.08 -2.59
C THR A 91 0.38 19.66 -1.18
N ILE A 92 0.68 18.82 -0.20
CA ILE A 92 0.79 19.26 1.18
C ILE A 92 2.15 19.95 1.35
N TYR A 93 2.16 21.28 1.29
CA TYR A 93 3.33 22.08 1.64
C TYR A 93 3.35 22.31 3.15
N PHE A 94 4.20 21.57 3.84
CA PHE A 94 4.40 21.76 5.27
C PHE A 94 5.51 22.79 5.53
N HIS A 95 5.20 24.07 5.38
CA HIS A 95 6.12 25.16 5.74
C HIS A 95 6.47 25.18 7.24
N TRP A 96 5.57 24.65 8.09
CA TRP A 96 5.67 24.71 9.55
C TRP A 96 6.31 23.47 10.22
N MET A 97 6.59 22.39 9.48
CA MET A 97 7.12 21.14 10.07
C MET A 97 8.65 21.07 10.20
N HIS A 98 9.38 22.14 9.91
CA HIS A 98 10.84 22.17 10.11
C HIS A 98 11.25 22.05 11.59
N GLU A 99 10.36 22.41 12.53
CA GLU A 99 10.71 22.52 13.95
C GLU A 99 10.31 21.31 14.80
N HIS A 100 9.38 20.47 14.34
CA HIS A 100 8.85 19.37 15.15
C HIS A 100 8.75 18.06 14.36
N LYS A 101 9.56 17.08 14.76
CA LYS A 101 9.47 15.71 14.23
C LYS A 101 8.23 15.03 14.80
N PHE A 102 7.28 14.70 13.95
CA PHE A 102 6.23 13.74 14.27
C PHE A 102 6.42 12.48 13.42
N LEU A 103 6.35 11.34 14.08
CA LEU A 103 6.13 10.05 13.46
C LEU A 103 4.62 9.84 13.40
N VAL A 104 4.09 9.62 12.19
CA VAL A 104 2.77 9.01 11.98
C VAL A 104 2.83 7.53 12.32
#